data_AF-J2WLQ6-F1
#
_entry.id   AF-J2WLQ6-F1
#
_cell.length_a   1.000
_cell.length_b   1.000
_cell.length_c   1.000
_cell.angle_alpha   90.00
_cell.angle_beta   90.00
_cell.angle_gamma   90.00
#
_symmetry.space_group_name_H-M   'P 1'
#
loop_
_entity.id
_entity.type
_entity.pdbx_description
1 polymer ?
#
loop_
_entity_poly.entity_id
_entity_poly.type
_entity_poly.pdbx_seq_one_letter_code
_entity_poly.pdbx_strand_id
1 'polypeptide(L)'
;MNSASNAPDVRQLAFVQKAWATIDGAPDAAIEALDCLSGGVSSDVWRCTLRSGRCIVAKRALPRLRVAMEWLADPRRGLMEARWLGLMAEHLPGFAPRAIGYVADDRVLFMEYLDEALFANWREELLTGRCDVQAGSRLGAGVASTHNVFAGRTDLRNYFHARDILTGTRIDPYFDAVAAVHPALRKEIAELADSLLRADAVVIHGDISPKNVLVGTGGPILLDAECACVGEAAFDPAFFLAQLCLKSIIRPDCADSFHDLAVGFIESYLAGVNFASSSSIDRRVVKYLLLFMLGRIDGKVPVPYLQAAKDKEFGRRFALTMFQSPPACTVELLEQWHSYVRHAERREVALERPCI
;
A
#
# COMPACT_ATOMS: atom_id res chain seq x y z
N MET A 1 1.23 -24.05 13.62
CA MET A 1 0.94 -25.37 13.02
C MET A 1 -0.24 -25.24 12.08
N ASN A 2 0.07 -25.18 10.79
CA ASN A 2 -0.68 -25.75 9.65
C ASN A 2 0.07 -25.26 8.41
N SER A 3 1.19 -25.90 8.11
CA SER A 3 1.81 -25.82 6.79
C SER A 3 0.93 -26.64 5.85
N ALA A 4 -0.17 -26.06 5.38
CA ALA A 4 -0.85 -26.57 4.21
C ALA A 4 0.19 -26.60 3.09
N SER A 5 0.33 -27.73 2.40
CA SER A 5 1.29 -27.89 1.32
C SER A 5 1.12 -26.76 0.31
N ASN A 6 2.18 -25.97 0.06
CA ASN A 6 2.23 -24.96 -0.99
C ASN A 6 2.24 -25.56 -2.42
N ALA A 7 2.05 -26.88 -2.55
CA ALA A 7 1.85 -27.52 -3.85
C ALA A 7 0.48 -27.11 -4.41
N PRO A 8 0.41 -26.58 -5.64
CA PRO A 8 -0.88 -26.25 -6.24
C PRO A 8 -1.71 -27.50 -6.42
N ASP A 9 -3.00 -27.39 -6.12
CA ASP A 9 -3.98 -28.43 -6.46
C ASP A 9 -4.02 -28.56 -7.99
N VAL A 10 -4.05 -29.79 -8.52
CA VAL A 10 -4.24 -30.07 -9.96
C VAL A 10 -5.43 -29.28 -10.54
N ARG A 11 -6.45 -29.05 -9.71
CA ARG A 11 -7.60 -28.20 -10.07
C ARG A 11 -7.23 -26.73 -10.29
N GLN A 12 -6.30 -26.18 -9.52
CA GLN A 12 -5.83 -24.80 -9.69
C GLN A 12 -5.04 -24.64 -10.99
N LEU A 13 -4.14 -25.57 -11.30
CA LEU A 13 -3.40 -25.55 -12.57
C LEU A 13 -4.36 -25.60 -13.77
N ALA A 14 -5.32 -26.54 -13.77
CA ALA A 14 -6.31 -26.64 -14.85
C ALA A 14 -7.17 -25.38 -14.98
N PHE A 15 -7.57 -24.78 -13.85
CA PHE A 15 -8.31 -23.51 -13.83
C PHE A 15 -7.49 -22.36 -14.44
N VAL A 16 -6.24 -22.19 -14.01
CA VAL A 16 -5.37 -21.11 -14.52
C VAL A 16 -5.03 -21.33 -16.00
N GLN A 17 -4.80 -22.57 -16.44
CA GLN A 17 -4.60 -22.90 -17.85
C GLN A 17 -5.82 -22.57 -18.71
N LYS A 18 -7.03 -22.88 -18.23
CA LYS A 18 -8.27 -22.54 -18.92
C LYS A 18 -8.42 -21.03 -19.09
N ALA A 19 -8.19 -20.26 -18.03
CA ALA A 19 -8.24 -18.80 -18.07
C ALA A 19 -7.14 -18.23 -19.01
N TRP A 20 -5.92 -18.76 -18.95
CA TRP A 20 -4.83 -18.33 -19.81
C TRP A 20 -5.13 -18.51 -21.31
N ALA A 21 -5.81 -19.61 -21.66
CA ALA A 21 -6.19 -19.90 -23.05
C ALA A 21 -7.18 -18.91 -23.66
N THR A 22 -7.83 -18.05 -22.86
CA THR A 22 -8.75 -17.01 -23.37
C THR A 22 -8.10 -15.65 -23.53
N ILE A 23 -6.82 -15.48 -23.17
CA ILE A 23 -6.11 -14.22 -23.36
C ILE A 23 -5.67 -14.10 -24.82
N ASP A 24 -6.12 -13.03 -25.49
CA ASP A 24 -5.70 -12.72 -26.87
C ASP A 24 -4.19 -12.54 -26.94
N GLY A 25 -3.54 -13.29 -27.84
CA GLY A 25 -2.09 -13.26 -27.98
C GLY A 25 -1.34 -13.85 -26.78
N ALA A 26 -1.98 -14.71 -25.97
CA ALA A 26 -1.27 -15.59 -25.06
C ALA A 26 -0.10 -16.23 -25.85
N PRO A 27 1.17 -15.95 -25.51
CA PRO A 27 2.29 -16.49 -26.26
C PRO A 27 2.12 -18.00 -26.41
N ASP A 28 2.57 -18.56 -27.54
CA ASP A 28 2.46 -19.98 -27.93
C ASP A 28 2.93 -21.01 -26.87
N ALA A 29 3.42 -20.56 -25.71
CA ALA A 29 3.77 -21.38 -24.57
C ALA A 29 2.61 -21.49 -23.58
N ALA A 30 1.98 -22.67 -23.55
CA ALA A 30 1.07 -23.08 -22.48
C ALA A 30 1.74 -23.00 -21.09
N ILE A 31 0.93 -22.80 -20.05
CA ILE A 31 1.39 -22.90 -18.65
C ILE A 31 1.72 -24.37 -18.36
N GLU A 32 2.97 -24.65 -18.02
CA GLU A 32 3.48 -25.99 -17.70
C GLU A 32 3.37 -26.29 -16.21
N ALA A 33 3.73 -25.32 -15.37
CA ALA A 33 3.73 -25.47 -13.93
C ALA A 33 3.18 -24.22 -13.24
N LEU A 34 2.72 -24.43 -12.01
CA LEU A 34 2.18 -23.40 -11.12
C LEU A 34 2.90 -23.52 -9.78
N ASP A 35 3.20 -22.41 -9.13
CA ASP A 35 3.66 -22.34 -7.74
C ASP A 35 2.85 -21.28 -7.00
N CYS A 36 2.37 -21.61 -5.79
CA CYS A 36 1.68 -20.63 -4.95
C CYS A 36 2.69 -19.62 -4.40
N LEU A 37 2.46 -18.33 -4.65
CA LEU A 37 3.24 -17.25 -4.06
C LEU A 37 2.67 -16.91 -2.67
N SER A 38 3.55 -16.75 -1.69
CA SER A 38 3.17 -16.39 -0.31
C SER A 38 2.81 -14.91 -0.18
N GLY A 39 2.14 -14.55 0.93
CA GLY A 39 1.90 -13.16 1.31
C GLY A 39 0.55 -12.57 0.89
N GLY A 40 -0.19 -13.23 0.00
CA GLY A 40 -1.54 -12.82 -0.40
C GLY A 40 -2.61 -13.21 0.64
N VAL A 41 -3.06 -12.26 1.45
CA VAL A 41 -4.26 -12.46 2.29
C VAL A 41 -5.56 -12.14 1.54
N SER A 42 -5.50 -11.30 0.50
CA SER A 42 -6.66 -10.89 -0.29
C SER A 42 -6.81 -11.62 -1.61
N SER A 43 -5.77 -12.25 -2.12
CA SER A 43 -5.81 -12.93 -3.41
C SER A 43 -5.12 -14.27 -3.36
N ASP A 44 -5.56 -15.19 -4.21
CA ASP A 44 -4.70 -16.27 -4.65
C ASP A 44 -3.72 -15.69 -5.67
N VAL A 45 -2.43 -15.99 -5.49
CA VAL A 45 -1.36 -15.49 -6.33
C VAL A 45 -0.47 -16.66 -6.70
N TRP A 46 -0.23 -16.83 -7.99
CA TRP A 46 0.55 -17.94 -8.51
C TRP A 46 1.64 -17.45 -9.45
N ARG A 47 2.82 -18.04 -9.34
CA ARG A 47 3.85 -17.99 -10.39
C ARG A 47 3.52 -19.10 -11.39
N CYS A 48 3.37 -18.74 -12.65
CA CYS A 48 3.12 -19.67 -13.74
C CYS A 48 4.39 -19.78 -14.58
N THR A 49 4.95 -20.99 -14.68
CA THR A 49 6.05 -21.29 -15.61
C THR A 49 5.47 -21.70 -16.94
N LEU A 50 5.76 -20.95 -17.99
CA LEU A 50 5.38 -21.27 -19.36
C LEU A 50 6.34 -22.33 -19.93
N ARG A 51 5.89 -23.14 -20.90
CA ARG A 51 6.74 -24.12 -21.63
C ARG A 51 7.99 -23.52 -22.27
N SER A 52 8.02 -22.21 -22.49
CA SER A 52 9.20 -21.49 -22.97
C SER A 52 10.26 -21.24 -21.90
N GLY A 53 9.99 -21.59 -20.64
CA GLY A 53 10.81 -21.27 -19.48
C GLY A 53 10.56 -19.88 -18.88
N ARG A 54 9.76 -19.03 -19.53
CA ARG A 54 9.38 -17.71 -18.99
C ARG A 54 8.36 -17.85 -17.87
N CYS A 55 8.46 -16.98 -16.86
CA CYS A 55 7.49 -16.89 -15.77
C CYS A 55 6.54 -15.70 -15.93
N ILE A 56 5.28 -15.90 -15.52
CA ILE A 56 4.26 -14.85 -15.38
C ILE A 56 3.55 -15.02 -14.03
N VAL A 57 2.77 -14.03 -13.60
CA VAL A 57 1.92 -14.14 -12.41
C VAL A 57 0.46 -14.24 -12.83
N ALA A 58 -0.27 -15.18 -12.22
CA ALA A 58 -1.72 -15.21 -12.20
C ALA A 58 -2.22 -14.77 -10.81
N LYS A 59 -3.16 -13.83 -10.76
CA LYS A 59 -3.71 -13.30 -9.52
C LYS A 59 -5.23 -13.31 -9.57
N ARG A 60 -5.87 -13.83 -8.52
CA ARG A 60 -7.33 -13.88 -8.40
C ARG A 60 -7.78 -13.37 -7.03
N ALA A 61 -8.58 -12.30 -7.04
CA ALA A 61 -9.14 -11.71 -5.83
C ALA A 61 -10.14 -12.64 -5.12
N LEU A 62 -10.02 -12.75 -3.79
CA LEU A 62 -10.93 -13.54 -2.94
C LEU A 62 -12.11 -12.70 -2.42
N PRO A 63 -13.35 -13.22 -2.37
CA PRO A 63 -14.48 -12.49 -1.78
C PRO A 63 -14.33 -12.29 -0.26
N ARG A 64 -13.65 -13.23 0.41
CA ARG A 64 -13.33 -13.18 1.84
C ARG A 64 -11.81 -13.22 2.02
N LEU A 65 -11.27 -12.23 2.71
CA LEU A 65 -9.83 -12.13 2.97
C LEU A 65 -9.41 -13.14 4.06
N ARG A 66 -8.20 -13.68 3.94
CA ARG A 66 -7.56 -14.62 4.89
C ARG A 66 -6.97 -13.87 6.08
N VAL A 67 -7.81 -13.17 6.85
CA VAL A 67 -7.45 -12.43 8.07
C VAL A 67 -8.23 -12.93 9.29
N ALA A 68 -7.81 -12.55 10.50
CA ALA A 68 -8.41 -13.04 11.74
C ALA A 68 -9.84 -12.54 11.96
N MET A 69 -10.12 -11.28 11.62
CA MET A 69 -11.46 -10.71 11.65
C MET A 69 -12.15 -10.94 10.31
N GLU A 70 -13.48 -11.03 10.30
CA GLU A 70 -14.21 -11.08 9.04
C GLU A 70 -13.96 -9.81 8.22
N TRP A 71 -13.51 -10.01 6.99
CA TRP A 71 -13.30 -8.94 6.05
C TRP A 71 -13.70 -9.42 4.64
N LEU A 72 -14.80 -8.85 4.17
CA LEU A 72 -15.36 -9.10 2.85
C LEU A 72 -14.96 -7.96 1.91
N ALA A 73 -14.56 -8.31 0.69
CA ALA A 73 -14.23 -7.33 -0.33
C ALA A 73 -14.70 -7.83 -1.70
N ASP A 74 -15.26 -6.93 -2.51
CA ASP A 74 -15.72 -7.29 -3.84
C ASP A 74 -14.54 -7.77 -4.70
N PRO A 75 -14.59 -8.97 -5.31
CA PRO A 75 -13.52 -9.44 -6.19
C PRO A 75 -13.35 -8.63 -7.48
N ARG A 76 -14.28 -7.73 -7.83
CA ARG A 76 -14.13 -6.76 -8.93
C ARG A 76 -12.87 -5.88 -8.78
N ARG A 77 -12.28 -5.83 -7.59
CA ARG A 77 -10.98 -5.18 -7.35
C ARG A 77 -9.84 -5.71 -8.23
N GLY A 78 -9.89 -6.98 -8.67
CA GLY A 78 -8.94 -7.50 -9.66
C GLY A 78 -9.02 -6.79 -11.02
N LEU A 79 -10.22 -6.33 -11.41
CA LEU A 79 -10.40 -5.49 -12.60
C LEU A 79 -9.86 -4.07 -12.40
N MET A 80 -9.98 -3.51 -11.18
CA MET A 80 -9.40 -2.19 -10.88
C MET A 80 -7.88 -2.24 -11.00
N GLU A 81 -7.25 -3.29 -10.47
CA GLU A 81 -5.81 -3.51 -10.62
C GLU A 81 -5.41 -3.65 -12.10
N ALA A 82 -6.11 -4.48 -12.87
CA ALA A 82 -5.84 -4.66 -14.29
C ALA A 82 -5.91 -3.33 -15.07
N ARG A 83 -6.92 -2.50 -14.80
CA ARG A 83 -7.09 -1.18 -15.41
C ARG A 83 -5.98 -0.23 -15.01
N TRP A 84 -5.61 -0.20 -13.73
CA TRP A 84 -4.56 0.67 -13.22
C TRP A 84 -3.20 0.31 -13.83
N LEU A 85 -2.86 -0.99 -13.87
CA LEU A 85 -1.62 -1.48 -14.50
C LEU A 85 -1.58 -1.18 -16.00
N GLY A 86 -2.70 -1.33 -16.72
CA GLY A 86 -2.78 -1.00 -18.14
C GLY A 86 -2.44 0.47 -18.42
N LEU A 87 -2.93 1.38 -17.58
CA LEU A 87 -2.63 2.81 -17.70
C LEU A 87 -1.19 3.15 -17.31
N MET A 88 -0.64 2.49 -16.30
CA MET A 88 0.77 2.69 -15.93
C MET A 88 1.72 2.22 -17.03
N ALA A 89 1.39 1.14 -17.74
CA ALA A 89 2.17 0.69 -18.88
C ALA A 89 2.22 1.73 -20.02
N GLU A 90 1.17 2.54 -20.18
CA GLU A 90 1.11 3.62 -21.18
C GLU A 90 1.86 4.88 -20.72
N HIS A 91 1.65 5.30 -19.47
CA HIS A 91 2.06 6.64 -19.02
C HIS A 91 3.29 6.67 -18.12
N LEU A 92 3.60 5.59 -17.43
CA LEU A 92 4.74 5.49 -16.54
C LEU A 92 5.41 4.10 -16.60
N PRO A 93 5.97 3.71 -17.77
CA PRO A 93 6.57 2.40 -17.96
C PRO A 93 7.66 2.13 -16.93
N GLY A 94 7.62 0.94 -16.33
CA GLY A 94 8.60 0.52 -15.31
C GLY A 94 8.30 1.02 -13.90
N PHE A 95 7.19 1.71 -13.65
CA PHE A 95 6.76 2.02 -12.27
C PHE A 95 5.85 0.94 -11.66
N ALA A 96 5.27 0.08 -12.51
CA ALA A 96 4.43 -1.04 -12.12
C ALA A 96 4.66 -2.24 -13.05
N PRO A 97 4.29 -3.48 -12.64
CA PRO A 97 4.39 -4.64 -13.50
C PRO A 97 3.53 -4.48 -14.75
N ARG A 98 4.00 -5.00 -15.89
CA ARG A 98 3.17 -4.99 -17.10
C ARG A 98 2.00 -5.98 -16.96
N ALA A 99 0.76 -5.48 -17.10
CA ALA A 99 -0.39 -6.35 -17.27
C ALA A 99 -0.30 -7.09 -18.62
N ILE A 100 -0.56 -8.40 -18.59
CA ILE A 100 -0.64 -9.24 -19.79
C ILE A 100 -2.09 -9.34 -20.25
N GLY A 101 -3.02 -9.53 -19.32
CA GLY A 101 -4.45 -9.54 -19.61
C GLY A 101 -5.30 -9.89 -18.41
N TYR A 102 -6.60 -9.63 -18.50
CA TYR A 102 -7.58 -9.92 -17.44
C TYR A 102 -8.75 -10.73 -17.99
N VAL A 103 -8.99 -11.90 -17.41
CA VAL A 103 -10.10 -12.79 -17.76
C VAL A 103 -11.30 -12.44 -16.89
N ALA A 104 -12.31 -11.78 -17.44
CA ALA A 104 -13.41 -11.23 -16.66
C ALA A 104 -14.28 -12.30 -15.98
N ASP A 105 -14.60 -13.39 -16.70
CA ASP A 105 -15.47 -14.46 -16.20
C ASP A 105 -14.84 -15.19 -15.00
N ASP A 106 -13.54 -15.45 -15.08
CA ASP A 106 -12.78 -16.14 -14.03
C ASP A 106 -12.10 -15.18 -13.03
N ARG A 107 -12.16 -13.87 -13.30
CA ARG A 107 -11.55 -12.77 -12.53
C ARG A 107 -10.05 -12.93 -12.28
N VAL A 108 -9.32 -13.42 -13.27
CA VAL A 108 -7.88 -13.67 -13.19
C VAL A 108 -7.12 -12.60 -13.94
N LEU A 109 -6.24 -11.89 -13.22
CA LEU A 109 -5.24 -11.00 -13.80
C LEU A 109 -3.95 -11.79 -14.08
N PHE A 110 -3.49 -11.75 -15.32
CA PHE A 110 -2.16 -12.18 -15.71
C PHE A 110 -1.25 -10.97 -15.87
N MET A 111 -0.07 -11.02 -15.26
CA MET A 111 0.91 -9.92 -15.30
C MET A 111 2.34 -10.44 -15.30
N GLU A 112 3.28 -9.54 -15.55
CA GLU A 112 4.72 -9.79 -15.46
C GLU A 112 5.12 -10.39 -14.12
N TYR A 113 6.02 -11.37 -14.16
CA TYR A 113 6.72 -11.87 -12.98
C TYR A 113 8.00 -11.08 -12.77
N LEU A 114 8.17 -10.52 -11.58
CA LEU A 114 9.37 -9.82 -11.15
C LEU A 114 10.21 -10.77 -10.29
N ASP A 115 11.42 -11.07 -10.76
CA ASP A 115 12.31 -12.05 -10.14
C ASP A 115 12.79 -11.59 -8.76
N GLU A 116 12.58 -12.41 -7.74
CA GLU A 116 13.00 -12.15 -6.35
C GLU A 116 14.52 -11.98 -6.20
N ALA A 117 15.32 -12.52 -7.13
CA ALA A 117 16.75 -12.30 -7.16
C ALA A 117 17.14 -10.88 -7.58
N LEU A 118 16.24 -10.17 -8.27
CA LEU A 118 16.45 -8.80 -8.78
C LEU A 118 15.68 -7.75 -7.99
N PHE A 119 14.64 -8.18 -7.27
CA PHE A 119 13.68 -7.30 -6.63
C PHE A 119 13.42 -7.74 -5.18
N ALA A 120 13.75 -6.87 -4.23
CA ALA A 120 13.52 -7.12 -2.81
C ALA A 120 12.18 -6.52 -2.35
N ASN A 121 11.47 -7.20 -1.43
CA ASN A 121 10.26 -6.64 -0.83
C ASN A 121 10.62 -5.50 0.13
N TRP A 122 10.12 -4.28 -0.13
CA TRP A 122 10.58 -3.10 0.61
C TRP A 122 10.18 -3.13 2.09
N ARG A 123 9.08 -3.80 2.44
CA ARG A 123 8.74 -4.00 3.86
C ARG A 123 9.83 -4.78 4.58
N GLU A 124 10.36 -5.83 3.99
CA GLU A 124 11.39 -6.68 4.60
C GLU A 124 12.72 -5.93 4.72
N GLU A 125 13.11 -5.21 3.66
CA GLU A 125 14.27 -4.30 3.67
C GLU A 125 14.17 -3.29 4.84
N LEU A 126 13.04 -2.59 4.97
CA LEU A 126 12.84 -1.59 6.02
C LEU A 126 12.81 -2.20 7.43
N LEU A 127 12.21 -3.39 7.61
CA LEU A 127 12.22 -4.08 8.91
C LEU A 127 13.64 -4.50 9.32
N THR A 128 14.48 -4.81 8.34
CA THR A 128 15.92 -5.08 8.55
C THR A 128 16.78 -3.81 8.53
N GLY A 129 16.18 -2.63 8.40
CA GLY A 129 16.83 -1.31 8.58
C GLY A 129 17.56 -0.81 7.34
N ARG A 130 17.31 -1.46 6.19
CA ARG A 130 17.80 -1.00 4.90
C ARG A 130 16.83 0.04 4.35
N CYS A 131 17.14 1.30 4.62
CA CYS A 131 16.38 2.46 4.16
C CYS A 131 17.09 3.11 2.96
N ASP A 132 16.51 3.00 1.76
CA ASP A 132 16.96 3.74 0.58
C ASP A 132 16.15 5.04 0.45
N VAL A 133 16.77 6.16 0.83
CA VAL A 133 16.16 7.51 0.75
C VAL A 133 15.85 7.90 -0.70
N GLN A 134 16.71 7.54 -1.65
CA GLN A 134 16.53 7.88 -3.06
C GLN A 134 15.38 7.07 -3.68
N ALA A 135 15.19 5.81 -3.25
CA ALA A 135 13.98 5.07 -3.59
C ALA A 135 12.73 5.77 -3.07
N GLY A 136 12.77 6.37 -1.87
CA GLY A 136 11.67 7.19 -1.32
C GLY A 136 11.26 8.34 -2.24
N SER A 137 12.23 9.16 -2.65
CA SER A 137 11.97 10.26 -3.60
C SER A 137 11.46 9.77 -4.95
N ARG A 138 12.04 8.69 -5.51
CA ARG A 138 11.57 8.09 -6.77
C ARG A 138 10.13 7.59 -6.67
N LEU A 139 9.75 6.96 -5.56
CA LEU A 139 8.36 6.55 -5.32
C LEU A 139 7.46 7.78 -5.26
N GLY A 140 7.84 8.82 -4.52
CA GLY A 140 7.08 10.07 -4.41
C GLY A 140 6.82 10.73 -5.77
N ALA A 141 7.85 10.86 -6.60
CA ALA A 141 7.73 11.36 -7.96
C ALA A 141 6.81 10.49 -8.84
N GLY A 142 6.93 9.17 -8.77
CA GLY A 142 6.08 8.25 -9.54
C GLY A 142 4.61 8.30 -9.14
N VAL A 143 4.32 8.45 -7.84
CA VAL A 143 2.95 8.64 -7.34
C VAL A 143 2.38 9.99 -7.81
N ALA A 144 3.18 11.07 -7.77
CA ALA A 144 2.74 12.37 -8.29
C ALA A 144 2.44 12.30 -9.80
N SER A 145 3.31 11.67 -10.59
CA SER A 145 3.09 11.45 -12.02
C SER A 145 1.83 10.63 -12.29
N THR A 146 1.60 9.58 -11.50
CA THR A 146 0.36 8.79 -11.56
C THR A 146 -0.86 9.68 -11.35
N HIS A 147 -0.89 10.45 -10.25
CA HIS A 147 -1.99 11.36 -9.96
C HIS A 147 -2.18 12.44 -11.04
N ASN A 148 -1.09 13.00 -11.59
CA ASN A 148 -1.15 13.99 -12.68
C ASN A 148 -1.78 13.40 -13.96
N VAL A 149 -1.48 12.15 -14.30
CA VAL A 149 -2.08 11.46 -15.46
C VAL A 149 -3.60 11.36 -15.32
N PHE A 150 -4.08 11.11 -14.11
CA PHE A 150 -5.52 10.96 -13.84
C PHE A 150 -6.25 12.27 -13.65
N ALA A 151 -5.54 13.32 -13.23
CA ALA A 151 -6.13 14.62 -13.01
C ALA A 151 -6.76 15.16 -14.31
N GLY A 152 -8.06 15.45 -14.27
CA GLY A 152 -8.81 15.98 -15.42
C GLY A 152 -9.23 14.95 -16.47
N ARG A 153 -8.87 13.66 -16.33
CA ARG A 153 -9.33 12.58 -17.23
C ARG A 153 -10.72 12.08 -16.83
N THR A 154 -11.74 12.83 -17.23
CA THR A 154 -13.15 12.50 -16.95
C THR A 154 -13.60 11.17 -17.57
N ASP A 155 -12.99 10.77 -18.67
CA ASP A 155 -13.19 9.49 -19.35
C ASP A 155 -12.78 8.30 -18.46
N LEU A 156 -11.73 8.45 -17.66
CA LEU A 156 -11.24 7.38 -16.77
C LEU A 156 -12.13 7.20 -15.52
N ARG A 157 -12.95 8.19 -15.17
CA ARG A 157 -13.76 8.16 -13.94
C ARG A 157 -14.72 6.98 -13.92
N ASN A 158 -15.42 6.72 -15.04
CA ASN A 158 -16.36 5.60 -15.15
C ASN A 158 -15.69 4.23 -14.95
N TYR A 159 -14.41 4.12 -15.25
CA TYR A 159 -13.65 2.88 -15.10
C TYR A 159 -13.13 2.66 -13.66
N PHE A 160 -13.06 3.72 -12.84
CA PHE A 160 -12.58 3.67 -11.46
C PHE A 160 -13.62 4.12 -10.43
N HIS A 161 -14.89 4.26 -10.81
CA HIS A 161 -16.02 4.50 -9.90
C HIS A 161 -16.35 3.21 -9.12
N ALA A 162 -15.48 2.91 -8.16
CA ALA A 162 -15.50 1.72 -7.32
C ALA A 162 -15.60 2.09 -5.83
N ARG A 163 -16.60 2.92 -5.48
CA ARG A 163 -16.76 3.47 -4.12
C ARG A 163 -17.01 2.38 -3.08
N ASP A 164 -17.74 1.34 -3.46
CA ASP A 164 -17.99 0.17 -2.62
C ASP A 164 -16.70 -0.61 -2.33
N ILE A 165 -15.78 -0.72 -3.30
CA ILE A 165 -14.44 -1.25 -3.08
C ILE A 165 -13.70 -0.37 -2.09
N LEU A 166 -13.64 0.95 -2.31
CA LEU A 166 -12.99 1.89 -1.38
C LEU A 166 -13.57 1.79 0.04
N THR A 167 -14.90 1.71 0.17
CA THR A 167 -15.56 1.58 1.47
C THR A 167 -15.14 0.28 2.15
N GLY A 168 -15.28 -0.87 1.48
CA GLY A 168 -14.98 -2.17 2.06
C GLY A 168 -13.49 -2.41 2.31
N THR A 169 -12.60 -1.84 1.49
CA THR A 169 -11.16 -2.07 1.62
C THR A 169 -10.47 -1.01 2.44
N ARG A 170 -11.01 0.21 2.57
CA ARG A 170 -10.35 1.33 3.28
C ARG A 170 -11.19 2.02 4.34
N ILE A 171 -12.42 2.40 4.05
CA ILE A 171 -13.20 3.16 5.05
C ILE A 171 -13.54 2.25 6.24
N ASP A 172 -14.14 1.10 6.00
CA ASP A 172 -14.50 0.16 7.07
C ASP A 172 -13.29 -0.27 7.95
N PRO A 173 -12.16 -0.75 7.40
CA PRO A 173 -11.05 -1.24 8.21
C PRO A 173 -10.21 -0.17 8.91
N TYR A 174 -10.20 1.08 8.40
CA TYR A 174 -9.34 2.15 8.93
C TYR A 174 -10.11 3.32 9.55
N PHE A 175 -11.22 3.74 8.96
CA PHE A 175 -11.99 4.90 9.43
C PHE A 175 -13.01 4.44 10.46
N ASP A 176 -13.96 3.58 10.06
CA ASP A 176 -15.06 3.15 10.93
C ASP A 176 -14.55 2.36 12.13
N ALA A 177 -13.56 1.49 11.92
CA ALA A 177 -12.91 0.75 12.98
C ALA A 177 -12.23 1.67 14.01
N VAL A 178 -11.50 2.70 13.58
CA VAL A 178 -10.86 3.66 14.49
C VAL A 178 -11.91 4.50 15.20
N ALA A 179 -12.94 4.96 14.50
CA ALA A 179 -14.07 5.70 15.07
C ALA A 179 -14.85 4.90 16.13
N ALA A 180 -14.90 3.57 16.00
CA ALA A 180 -15.48 2.69 17.00
C ALA A 180 -14.65 2.66 18.28
N VAL A 181 -13.32 2.55 18.17
CA VAL A 181 -12.36 2.50 19.29
C VAL A 181 -12.14 3.87 19.94
N HIS A 182 -12.19 4.95 19.16
CA HIS A 182 -11.92 6.33 19.58
C HIS A 182 -13.15 7.23 19.40
N PRO A 183 -14.19 7.12 20.26
CA PRO A 183 -15.45 7.86 20.11
C PRO A 183 -15.30 9.38 19.99
N ALA A 184 -14.27 9.94 20.64
CA ALA A 184 -13.98 11.37 20.61
C ALA A 184 -13.59 11.91 19.23
N LEU A 185 -13.14 11.05 18.31
CA LEU A 185 -12.72 11.42 16.94
C LEU A 185 -13.78 11.11 15.88
N ARG A 186 -14.95 10.58 16.26
CA ARG A 186 -15.95 10.07 15.31
C ARG A 186 -16.38 11.10 14.29
N LYS A 187 -16.59 12.34 14.72
CA LYS A 187 -17.07 13.41 13.84
C LYS A 187 -16.03 13.74 12.77
N GLU A 188 -14.79 13.96 13.18
CA GLU A 188 -13.68 14.29 12.30
C GLU A 188 -13.36 13.13 11.34
N ILE A 189 -13.40 11.89 11.82
CA ILE A 189 -13.18 10.71 10.98
C ILE A 189 -14.31 10.56 9.96
N ALA A 190 -15.56 10.77 10.36
CA ALA A 190 -16.70 10.74 9.45
C ALA A 190 -16.56 11.82 8.36
N GLU A 191 -16.16 13.05 8.72
CA GLU A 191 -15.89 14.12 7.76
C GLU A 191 -14.76 13.77 6.78
N LEU A 192 -13.70 13.09 7.24
CA LEU A 192 -12.61 12.60 6.37
C LEU A 192 -13.07 11.51 5.41
N ALA A 193 -13.88 10.56 5.87
CA ALA A 193 -14.45 9.49 5.05
C ALA A 193 -15.39 10.05 3.98
N ASP A 194 -16.28 10.97 4.39
CA ASP A 194 -17.20 11.69 3.52
C ASP A 194 -16.48 12.48 2.43
N SER A 195 -15.42 13.21 2.81
CA SER A 195 -14.57 13.94 1.86
C SER A 195 -13.95 12.99 0.85
N LEU A 196 -13.40 11.86 1.31
CA LEU A 196 -12.77 10.86 0.45
C LEU A 196 -13.76 10.26 -0.56
N LEU A 197 -15.00 9.98 -0.13
CA LEU A 197 -16.04 9.42 -0.99
C LEU A 197 -16.57 10.44 -2.02
N ARG A 198 -16.57 11.72 -1.67
CA ARG A 198 -16.98 12.81 -2.57
C ARG A 198 -15.85 13.27 -3.49
N ALA A 199 -14.59 12.99 -3.15
CA ALA A 199 -13.44 13.39 -3.94
C ALA A 199 -13.49 12.77 -5.34
N ASP A 200 -13.13 13.58 -6.32
CA ASP A 200 -13.09 13.23 -7.73
C ASP A 200 -11.80 13.72 -8.42
N ALA A 201 -10.77 13.98 -7.62
CA ALA A 201 -9.56 14.67 -8.05
C ALA A 201 -8.66 13.79 -8.92
N VAL A 202 -8.41 12.56 -8.47
CA VAL A 202 -7.45 11.63 -9.08
C VAL A 202 -7.92 10.19 -8.95
N VAL A 203 -7.27 9.26 -9.65
CA VAL A 203 -7.34 7.84 -9.31
C VAL A 203 -6.19 7.54 -8.36
N ILE A 204 -6.52 7.19 -7.12
CA ILE A 204 -5.56 6.73 -6.13
C ILE A 204 -5.23 5.27 -6.39
N HIS A 205 -4.03 4.82 -6.03
CA HIS A 205 -3.70 3.40 -5.91
C HIS A 205 -4.47 2.78 -4.74
N GLY A 206 -4.60 3.53 -3.65
CA GLY A 206 -5.35 3.14 -2.47
C GLY A 206 -4.67 2.08 -1.61
N ASP A 207 -3.42 1.66 -1.85
CA ASP A 207 -2.68 0.72 -0.97
C ASP A 207 -1.17 0.92 -1.02
N ILE A 208 -0.70 2.17 -1.14
CA ILE A 208 0.73 2.44 -1.20
C ILE A 208 1.34 2.17 0.17
N SER A 209 1.88 0.97 0.33
CA SER A 209 2.50 0.51 1.55
C SER A 209 3.77 -0.26 1.20
N PRO A 210 4.80 -0.29 2.06
CA PRO A 210 6.05 -0.96 1.73
C PRO A 210 5.92 -2.44 1.37
N LYS A 211 4.84 -3.12 1.79
CA LYS A 211 4.59 -4.53 1.39
C LYS A 211 4.28 -4.68 -0.09
N ASN A 212 3.75 -3.63 -0.71
CA ASN A 212 3.30 -3.56 -2.09
C ASN A 212 4.32 -2.84 -2.97
N VAL A 213 5.55 -2.71 -2.50
CA VAL A 213 6.63 -2.14 -3.31
C VAL A 213 7.79 -3.11 -3.34
N LEU A 214 8.27 -3.38 -4.54
CA LEU A 214 9.53 -4.07 -4.77
C LEU A 214 10.60 -3.05 -5.12
N VAL A 215 11.82 -3.22 -4.62
CA VAL A 215 12.96 -2.35 -4.94
C VAL A 215 13.98 -3.17 -5.72
N GLY A 216 14.29 -2.71 -6.93
CA GLY A 216 15.36 -3.24 -7.76
C GLY A 216 16.35 -2.13 -8.16
N THR A 217 17.34 -2.47 -8.98
CA THR A 217 18.36 -1.51 -9.44
C THR A 217 17.78 -0.33 -10.24
N GLY A 218 16.63 -0.54 -10.90
CA GLY A 218 15.89 0.50 -11.62
C GLY A 218 15.04 1.42 -10.72
N GLY A 219 14.94 1.13 -9.41
CA GLY A 219 14.10 1.86 -8.47
C GLY A 219 12.88 1.06 -7.99
N PRO A 220 11.93 1.73 -7.32
CA PRO A 220 10.74 1.09 -6.76
C PRO A 220 9.71 0.73 -7.84
N ILE A 221 9.14 -0.47 -7.73
CA ILE A 221 8.01 -0.97 -8.52
C ILE A 221 6.79 -1.12 -7.61
N LEU A 222 5.71 -0.41 -7.92
CA LEU A 222 4.47 -0.42 -7.15
C LEU A 222 3.55 -1.56 -7.64
N LEU A 223 3.06 -2.35 -6.69
CA LEU A 223 2.23 -3.54 -6.89
C LEU A 223 0.84 -3.36 -6.26
N ASP A 224 -0.09 -4.24 -6.61
CA ASP A 224 -1.32 -4.48 -5.83
C ASP A 224 -2.28 -3.28 -5.79
N ALA A 225 -2.52 -2.68 -6.97
CA ALA A 225 -3.49 -1.60 -7.17
C ALA A 225 -4.96 -2.09 -7.15
N GLU A 226 -5.27 -3.15 -6.40
CA GLU A 226 -6.64 -3.70 -6.33
C GLU A 226 -7.61 -2.70 -5.70
N CYS A 227 -7.12 -1.78 -4.87
CA CYS A 227 -7.93 -0.72 -4.27
C CYS A 227 -7.98 0.56 -5.12
N ALA A 228 -7.52 0.52 -6.37
CA ALA A 228 -7.50 1.69 -7.21
C ALA A 228 -8.92 2.20 -7.48
N CYS A 229 -9.15 3.47 -7.19
CA CYS A 229 -10.45 4.10 -7.39
C CYS A 229 -10.28 5.61 -7.54
N VAL A 230 -11.34 6.28 -8.00
CA VAL A 230 -11.41 7.74 -7.90
C VAL A 230 -11.41 8.14 -6.41
N GLY A 231 -10.55 9.09 -6.04
CA GLY A 231 -10.37 9.49 -4.64
C GLY A 231 -9.59 10.78 -4.45
N GLU A 232 -9.14 10.99 -3.21
CA GLU A 232 -8.41 12.19 -2.78
C GLU A 232 -6.90 11.94 -2.83
N ALA A 233 -6.15 12.81 -3.51
CA ALA A 233 -4.71 12.63 -3.76
C ALA A 233 -3.86 12.53 -2.48
N ALA A 234 -4.33 13.07 -1.36
CA ALA A 234 -3.65 12.98 -0.07
C ALA A 234 -3.66 11.57 0.55
N PHE A 235 -4.53 10.67 0.09
CA PHE A 235 -4.70 9.34 0.66
C PHE A 235 -3.43 8.49 0.54
N ASP A 236 -2.93 8.35 -0.68
CA ASP A 236 -1.79 7.50 -1.02
C ASP A 236 -0.49 7.88 -0.28
N PRO A 237 -0.03 9.15 -0.30
CA PRO A 237 1.15 9.54 0.46
C PRO A 237 0.97 9.35 1.96
N ALA A 238 -0.21 9.67 2.51
CA ALA A 238 -0.48 9.47 3.93
C ALA A 238 -0.43 7.99 4.35
N PHE A 239 -0.98 7.10 3.52
CA PHE A 239 -1.00 5.67 3.79
C PHE A 239 0.41 5.08 3.81
N PHE A 240 1.29 5.54 2.90
CA PHE A 240 2.68 5.14 2.86
C PHE A 240 3.47 5.65 4.07
N LEU A 241 3.38 6.96 4.35
CA LEU A 241 4.11 7.62 5.43
C LEU A 241 3.75 7.04 6.81
N ALA A 242 2.48 6.73 7.06
CA ALA A 242 2.07 6.09 8.31
C ALA A 242 2.82 4.77 8.56
N GLN A 243 3.11 4.00 7.51
CA GLN A 243 3.85 2.73 7.63
C GLN A 243 5.34 2.93 7.89
N LEU A 244 5.93 4.06 7.46
CA LEU A 244 7.31 4.41 7.76
C LEU A 244 7.42 4.86 9.22
N CYS A 245 6.54 5.75 9.67
CA CYS A 245 6.48 6.20 11.06
C CYS A 245 6.35 5.01 12.01
N LEU A 246 5.40 4.10 11.78
CA LEU A 246 5.24 2.94 12.66
C LEU A 246 6.42 1.95 12.64
N LYS A 247 7.18 1.86 11.54
CA LYS A 247 8.40 1.03 11.49
C LYS A 247 9.54 1.65 12.28
N SER A 248 9.65 2.97 12.35
CA SER A 248 10.72 3.60 13.13
C SER A 248 10.58 3.34 14.64
N ILE A 249 9.40 2.94 15.14
CA ILE A 249 9.22 2.51 16.54
C ILE A 249 10.04 1.26 16.85
N ILE A 250 10.04 0.28 15.93
CA ILE A 250 10.75 -1.00 16.11
C ILE A 250 12.21 -0.96 15.63
N ARG A 251 12.60 0.12 14.95
CA ARG A 251 13.95 0.38 14.46
C ARG A 251 14.39 1.80 14.82
N PRO A 252 14.48 2.12 16.12
CA PRO A 252 14.88 3.46 16.57
C PRO A 252 16.31 3.81 16.15
N ASP A 253 17.18 2.80 16.02
CA ASP A 253 18.55 2.92 15.52
C ASP A 253 18.63 3.45 14.07
N CYS A 254 17.56 3.27 13.29
CA CYS A 254 17.43 3.77 11.92
C CYS A 254 16.47 4.96 11.81
N ALA A 255 16.09 5.59 12.92
CA ALA A 255 15.07 6.66 12.92
C ALA A 255 15.44 7.84 12.01
N ASP A 256 16.72 8.22 11.95
CA ASP A 256 17.21 9.27 11.06
C ASP A 256 16.96 8.90 9.59
N SER A 257 17.30 7.66 9.18
CA SER A 257 17.06 7.19 7.80
C SER A 257 15.58 7.01 7.45
N PHE A 258 14.72 6.62 8.40
CA PHE A 258 13.27 6.60 8.19
C PHE A 258 12.70 8.00 7.99
N HIS A 259 13.19 8.98 8.75
CA HIS A 259 12.81 10.38 8.61
C HIS A 259 13.22 10.92 7.23
N ASP A 260 14.48 10.76 6.84
CA ASP A 260 14.99 11.23 5.55
C ASP A 260 14.24 10.60 4.37
N LEU A 261 13.93 9.30 4.44
CA LEU A 261 13.14 8.61 3.42
C LEU A 261 11.72 9.18 3.34
N ALA A 262 11.07 9.41 4.49
CA ALA A 262 9.72 9.96 4.55
C ALA A 262 9.66 11.40 4.01
N VAL A 263 10.62 12.25 4.37
CA VAL A 263 10.76 13.62 3.88
C VAL A 263 11.02 13.62 2.37
N GLY A 264 12.00 12.85 1.91
CA GLY A 264 12.33 12.75 0.49
C GLY A 264 11.17 12.25 -0.37
N PHE A 265 10.34 11.35 0.16
CA PHE A 265 9.11 10.91 -0.50
C PHE A 265 8.07 12.05 -0.60
N ILE A 266 7.73 12.72 0.51
CA ILE A 266 6.63 13.70 0.50
C ILE A 266 7.01 14.97 -0.25
N GLU A 267 8.26 15.44 -0.13
CA GLU A 267 8.74 16.60 -0.87
C GLU A 267 8.72 16.33 -2.37
N SER A 268 9.22 15.17 -2.81
CA SER A 268 9.20 14.81 -4.22
C SER A 268 7.78 14.63 -4.75
N TYR A 269 6.86 14.12 -3.94
CA TYR A 269 5.45 14.02 -4.32
C TYR A 269 4.82 15.41 -4.48
N LEU A 270 4.94 16.28 -3.48
CA LEU A 270 4.34 17.61 -3.49
C LEU A 270 4.92 18.52 -4.57
N ALA A 271 6.22 18.39 -4.87
CA ALA A 271 6.87 19.11 -5.96
C ALA A 271 6.40 18.63 -7.35
N GLY A 272 6.00 17.36 -7.47
CA GLY A 272 5.52 16.77 -8.71
C GLY A 272 4.05 17.04 -9.03
N VAL A 273 3.21 17.36 -8.03
CA VAL A 273 1.78 17.62 -8.24
C VAL A 273 1.57 18.92 -9.04
N ASN A 274 0.78 18.87 -10.10
CA ASN A 274 0.46 20.04 -10.95
C ASN A 274 -1.04 20.32 -11.15
N PHE A 275 -1.93 19.57 -10.51
CA PHE A 275 -3.39 19.67 -10.70
C PHE A 275 -4.15 20.33 -9.54
N ALA A 276 -3.48 20.55 -8.41
CA ALA A 276 -4.08 21.15 -7.22
C ALA A 276 -3.00 21.83 -6.37
N SER A 277 -3.42 22.64 -5.40
CA SER A 277 -2.47 23.29 -4.49
C SER A 277 -1.75 22.25 -3.63
N SER A 278 -0.43 22.16 -3.77
CA SER A 278 0.42 21.25 -2.98
C SER A 278 0.21 21.47 -1.48
N SER A 279 0.12 22.73 -1.01
CA SER A 279 -0.14 23.06 0.39
C SER A 279 -1.51 22.57 0.89
N SER A 280 -2.54 22.53 0.03
CA SER A 280 -3.85 21.98 0.40
C SER A 280 -3.82 20.46 0.53
N ILE A 281 -3.11 19.78 -0.38
CA ILE A 281 -2.92 18.33 -0.33
C ILE A 281 -2.12 17.97 0.92
N ASP A 282 -1.03 18.69 1.18
CA ASP A 282 -0.13 18.45 2.30
C ASP A 282 -0.86 18.51 3.66
N ARG A 283 -1.71 19.52 3.87
CA ARG A 283 -2.57 19.60 5.08
C ARG A 283 -3.52 18.40 5.22
N ARG A 284 -3.98 17.84 4.11
CA ARG A 284 -4.82 16.64 4.10
C ARG A 284 -3.99 15.38 4.38
N VAL A 285 -2.75 15.31 3.88
CA VAL A 285 -1.81 14.22 4.18
C VAL A 285 -1.59 14.10 5.68
N VAL A 286 -1.36 15.21 6.39
CA VAL A 286 -1.22 15.25 7.86
C VAL A 286 -2.39 14.52 8.56
N LYS A 287 -3.64 14.86 8.23
CA LYS A 287 -4.83 14.27 8.87
C LYS A 287 -4.96 12.78 8.56
N TYR A 288 -4.78 12.39 7.30
CA TYR A 288 -4.86 11.00 6.89
C TYR A 288 -3.73 10.16 7.49
N LEU A 289 -2.51 10.69 7.58
CA LEU A 289 -1.35 9.99 8.14
C LEU A 289 -1.63 9.61 9.60
N LEU A 290 -2.10 10.56 10.40
CA LEU A 290 -2.47 10.34 11.80
C LEU A 290 -3.59 9.29 11.93
N LEU A 291 -4.61 9.39 11.09
CA LEU A 291 -5.69 8.39 11.05
C LEU A 291 -5.18 7.00 10.66
N PHE A 292 -4.30 6.88 9.68
CA PHE A 292 -3.73 5.60 9.26
C PHE A 292 -2.76 5.02 10.28
N MET A 293 -2.05 5.85 11.04
CA MET A 293 -1.30 5.37 12.20
C MET A 293 -2.25 4.70 13.20
N LEU A 294 -3.36 5.35 13.56
CA LEU A 294 -4.37 4.77 14.45
C LEU A 294 -4.99 3.51 13.83
N GLY A 295 -5.35 3.52 12.55
CA GLY A 295 -5.95 2.36 11.87
C GLY A 295 -5.02 1.16 11.79
N ARG A 296 -3.70 1.39 11.75
CA ARG A 296 -2.69 0.33 11.79
C ARG A 296 -2.31 -0.12 13.20
N ILE A 297 -2.86 0.50 14.24
CA ILE A 297 -2.72 0.09 15.64
C ILE A 297 -4.02 -0.53 16.17
N ASP A 298 -5.14 0.16 15.97
CA ASP A 298 -6.45 -0.09 16.56
C ASP A 298 -7.55 -0.42 15.54
N GLY A 299 -7.26 -0.35 14.23
CA GLY A 299 -8.22 -0.74 13.18
C GLY A 299 -8.34 -2.26 13.00
N LYS A 300 -9.09 -2.70 11.98
CA LYS A 300 -9.28 -4.15 11.71
C LYS A 300 -8.02 -4.86 11.26
N VAL A 301 -7.01 -4.10 10.85
CA VAL A 301 -5.82 -4.59 10.16
C VAL A 301 -4.58 -3.96 10.80
N PRO A 302 -4.25 -4.33 12.04
CA PRO A 302 -3.06 -3.81 12.67
C PRO A 302 -1.79 -4.26 11.94
N VAL A 303 -0.70 -3.50 12.07
CA VAL A 303 0.63 -3.95 11.59
C VAL A 303 1.08 -5.19 12.37
N PRO A 304 1.48 -6.28 11.70
CA PRO A 304 1.84 -7.53 12.39
C PRO A 304 3.16 -7.45 13.17
N TYR A 305 4.00 -6.45 12.87
CA TYR A 305 5.31 -6.26 13.50
C TYR A 305 5.26 -5.43 14.80
N LEU A 306 4.20 -4.67 15.04
CA LEU A 306 4.06 -3.86 16.25
C LEU A 306 3.22 -4.63 17.29
N GLN A 307 3.86 -5.56 18.00
CA GLN A 307 3.15 -6.49 18.88
C GLN A 307 3.06 -6.02 20.33
N ALA A 308 4.11 -5.39 20.85
CA ALA A 308 4.15 -4.99 22.25
C ALA A 308 3.14 -3.88 22.55
N ALA A 309 2.41 -4.03 23.66
CA ALA A 309 1.42 -3.04 24.08
C ALA A 309 2.04 -1.65 24.29
N LYS A 310 3.29 -1.60 24.79
CA LYS A 310 4.04 -0.35 24.97
C LYS A 310 4.27 0.39 23.65
N ASP A 311 4.61 -0.32 22.58
CA ASP A 311 4.93 0.27 21.28
C ASP A 311 3.67 0.74 20.56
N LYS A 312 2.58 -0.03 20.68
CA LYS A 312 1.25 0.37 20.22
C LYS A 312 0.78 1.65 20.92
N GLU A 313 0.91 1.70 22.24
CA GLU A 313 0.55 2.87 23.03
C GLU A 313 1.42 4.09 22.73
N PHE A 314 2.71 3.88 22.46
CA PHE A 314 3.63 4.93 22.06
C PHE A 314 3.16 5.65 20.77
N GLY A 315 2.86 4.87 19.72
CA GLY A 315 2.34 5.42 18.46
C GLY A 315 0.94 6.01 18.59
N ARG A 316 0.05 5.35 19.35
CA ARG A 316 -1.32 5.81 19.61
C ARG A 316 -1.32 7.17 20.28
N ARG A 317 -0.54 7.34 21.35
CA ARG A 317 -0.46 8.60 22.09
C ARG A 317 -0.04 9.75 21.21
N PHE A 318 1.02 9.57 20.42
CA PHE A 318 1.46 10.58 19.48
C PHE A 318 0.35 10.95 18.49
N ALA A 319 -0.25 9.95 17.85
CA ALA A 319 -1.28 10.18 16.84
C ALA A 319 -2.49 10.92 17.42
N LEU A 320 -2.96 10.54 18.61
CA LEU A 320 -4.07 11.22 19.30
C LEU A 320 -3.73 12.67 19.67
N THR A 321 -2.53 12.92 20.21
CA THR A 321 -2.10 14.28 20.56
C THR A 321 -2.03 15.17 19.32
N MET A 322 -1.42 14.68 18.24
CA MET A 322 -1.30 15.44 16.98
C MET A 322 -2.64 15.60 16.27
N PHE A 323 -3.59 14.68 16.44
CA PHE A 323 -4.92 14.83 15.84
C PHE A 323 -5.69 16.01 16.44
N GLN A 324 -5.47 16.33 17.73
CA GLN A 324 -6.10 17.47 18.41
C GLN A 324 -5.52 18.82 17.96
N SER A 325 -4.24 18.86 17.65
CA SER A 325 -3.55 20.06 17.17
C SER A 325 -2.58 19.66 16.04
N PRO A 326 -3.11 19.44 14.82
CA PRO A 326 -2.29 18.95 13.72
C PRO A 326 -1.28 20.01 13.28
N PRO A 327 -0.02 19.62 12.99
CA PRO A 327 0.97 20.50 12.38
C PRO A 327 0.50 21.11 11.05
N ALA A 328 1.16 22.19 10.62
CA ALA A 328 0.71 22.94 9.44
C ALA A 328 1.00 22.20 8.13
N CYS A 329 2.03 21.34 8.12
CA CYS A 329 2.48 20.56 6.97
C CYS A 329 3.01 19.18 7.39
N THR A 330 3.20 18.29 6.41
CA THR A 330 3.66 16.91 6.68
C THR A 330 5.09 16.87 7.18
N VAL A 331 5.99 17.73 6.69
CA VAL A 331 7.40 17.77 7.12
C VAL A 331 7.48 18.09 8.62
N GLU A 332 6.76 19.11 9.10
CA GLU A 332 6.68 19.43 10.54
C GLU A 332 6.17 18.24 11.37
N LEU A 333 5.17 17.50 10.87
CA LEU A 333 4.68 16.30 11.56
C LEU A 333 5.75 15.20 11.62
N LEU A 334 6.50 15.00 10.54
CA LEU A 334 7.59 14.02 10.46
C LEU A 334 8.77 14.39 11.37
N GLU A 335 9.10 15.67 11.50
CA GLU A 335 10.10 16.18 12.44
C GLU A 335 9.68 15.95 13.90
N GLN A 336 8.42 16.25 14.23
CA GLN A 336 7.88 15.98 15.56
C GLN A 336 7.86 14.49 15.88
N TRP A 337 7.48 13.64 14.92
CA TRP A 337 7.53 12.19 15.06
C TRP A 337 8.97 11.69 15.28
N HIS A 338 9.91 12.15 14.47
CA HIS A 338 11.32 11.79 14.56
C HIS A 338 11.92 12.16 15.93
N SER A 339 11.68 13.39 16.38
CA SER A 339 12.07 13.83 17.71
C SER A 339 11.44 12.96 18.81
N TYR A 340 10.16 12.62 18.68
CA TYR A 340 9.45 11.78 19.64
C TYR A 340 10.09 10.37 19.76
N VAL A 341 10.46 9.75 18.64
CA VAL A 341 11.16 8.45 18.59
C VAL A 341 12.55 8.54 19.21
N ARG A 342 13.37 9.55 18.83
CA ARG A 342 14.75 9.70 19.33
C ARG A 342 14.80 9.99 20.83
N HIS A 343 13.82 10.71 21.36
CA HIS A 343 13.74 10.95 22.81
C HIS A 343 13.43 9.66 23.60
N ALA A 344 12.59 8.78 23.05
CA ALA A 344 12.29 7.50 23.69
C ALA A 344 13.50 6.58 23.71
N GLU A 345 14.21 6.45 22.59
CA GLU A 345 15.44 5.66 22.46
C GLU A 345 16.51 6.09 23.48
N ARG A 346 16.77 7.41 23.58
CA ARG A 346 17.73 7.94 24.56
C ARG A 346 17.38 7.62 26.00
N ARG A 347 16.07 7.59 26.34
CA ARG A 347 15.61 7.23 27.69
C ARG A 347 15.79 5.75 27.98
N GLU A 348 15.53 4.86 27.01
CA GLU A 348 15.77 3.42 27.18
C GLU A 348 17.27 3.12 27.35
N VAL A 349 18.14 3.69 26.51
CA VAL A 349 19.61 3.53 26.63
C VAL A 349 20.15 4.06 27.98
N ALA A 350 19.59 5.15 28.49
CA ALA A 350 19.97 5.69 29.79
C ALA A 350 19.55 4.79 30.97
N LEU A 351 18.45 4.04 30.85
CA LEU A 351 17.99 3.08 31.86
C LEU A 351 18.76 1.75 31.82
N GLU A 352 19.32 1.38 30.66
CA GLU A 352 20.09 0.14 30.48
C GLU A 352 21.56 0.25 30.89
N ARG A 353 22.09 1.46 31.08
CA ARG A 353 23.43 1.65 31.65
C ARG A 353 23.35 1.53 33.19
N PRO A 354 23.98 0.53 33.83
CA PRO A 354 24.05 0.47 35.28
C PRO A 354 24.81 1.71 35.77
N CYS A 355 24.33 2.38 36.82
CA CYS A 355 25.16 3.31 37.57
C CYS A 355 26.40 2.53 38.05
N ILE A 356 27.56 2.85 37.47
CA ILE A 356 28.87 2.37 37.93
C ILE A 356 29.31 3.23 39.11
#